data_AF-A0A1Z5L0N0-F1
#
_entry.id   AF-A0A1Z5L0N0-F1
#
_cell.length_a   1.000
_cell.length_b   1.000
_cell.length_c   1.000
_cell.angle_alpha   90.00
_cell.angle_beta   90.00
_cell.angle_gamma   90.00
#
_symmetry.space_group_name_H-M   'P 1'
#
loop_
_entity.id
_entity.type
_entity.pdbx_description
1 polymer ?
#
loop_
_entity_poly.entity_id
_entity_poly.type
_entity_poly.pdbx_seq_one_letter_code
_entity_poly.pdbx_strand_id
1 'polypeptide(L)'
;MFHQFHEPLPKSYSRFKAELHALFPVIYDTKHMSLSLRQEGDPWIKDLLRAGDLFELFQKLSGITISYSPQISGGPSEIRAHEAGCDAYATGVVFLKLAHLMATHDISADIIAPVGPPCPLRWSVHRAAVRQFANRVNLIRAQSHHVSLEGPDPALERPPWLCVETLNGRRSLDDLRHILARCGAVDIRQLSKSCLLVATGNYSCARDLVSAFRDDKGVRVTKYRWAQHNRGLRAAMWSILFFSATLSTYCILRLKGADLREFQDFGNMKLGFWGFRIFRQV
;
A
#
# COMPACT_ATOMS: atom_id res chain seq x y z
N MET A 1 -6.13 18.35 9.18
CA MET A 1 -7.53 18.79 9.32
C MET A 1 -8.22 18.11 10.50
N PHE A 2 -8.63 16.83 10.41
CA PHE A 2 -9.36 16.13 11.48
C PHE A 2 -8.70 16.31 12.86
N HIS A 3 -7.42 15.94 12.98
CA HIS A 3 -6.67 16.03 14.24
C HIS A 3 -6.57 17.44 14.84
N GLN A 4 -6.53 18.46 13.99
CA GLN A 4 -6.22 19.83 14.37
C GLN A 4 -7.48 20.66 14.65
N PHE A 5 -8.59 20.36 13.97
CA PHE A 5 -9.79 21.20 13.96
C PHE A 5 -11.06 20.48 14.40
N HIS A 6 -11.02 19.16 14.60
CA HIS A 6 -12.16 18.40 15.09
C HIS A 6 -11.82 17.73 16.43
N GLU A 7 -11.07 16.63 16.40
CA GLU A 7 -10.72 15.85 17.59
C GLU A 7 -9.40 15.09 17.38
N PRO A 8 -8.73 14.64 18.47
CA PRO A 8 -7.59 13.73 18.37
C PRO A 8 -7.90 12.50 17.50
N LEU A 9 -6.91 12.01 16.73
CA LEU A 9 -7.13 10.85 15.87
C LEU A 9 -7.57 9.64 16.71
N PRO A 10 -8.71 9.01 16.40
CA PRO A 10 -9.17 7.87 17.17
C PRO A 10 -8.22 6.67 16.97
N LYS A 11 -8.10 5.83 18.00
CA LYS A 11 -7.23 4.65 17.97
C LYS A 11 -7.70 3.57 16.99
N SER A 12 -9.01 3.54 16.71
CA SER A 12 -9.60 2.59 15.77
C SER A 12 -9.72 3.21 14.38
N TYR A 13 -9.19 2.49 13.39
CA TYR A 13 -9.34 2.85 11.99
C TYR A 13 -10.81 2.90 11.55
N SER A 14 -11.64 1.95 11.99
CA SER A 14 -13.08 1.96 11.63
C SER A 14 -13.79 3.19 12.17
N ARG A 15 -13.44 3.61 13.39
CA ARG A 15 -13.97 4.84 14.01
C ARG A 15 -13.51 6.09 13.26
N PHE A 16 -12.22 6.15 12.90
CA PHE A 16 -11.70 7.25 12.08
C PHE A 16 -12.48 7.40 10.77
N LYS A 17 -12.74 6.29 10.05
CA LYS A 17 -13.51 6.35 8.79
C LYS A 17 -14.92 6.88 9.00
N ALA A 18 -15.63 6.38 10.01
CA ALA A 18 -17.00 6.79 10.31
C ALA A 18 -17.08 8.28 10.68
N GLU A 19 -16.20 8.76 11.55
CA GLU A 19 -16.19 10.16 11.97
C GLU A 19 -15.74 11.09 10.84
N LEU A 20 -14.73 10.71 10.04
CA LEU A 20 -14.31 11.49 8.89
C LEU A 20 -15.42 11.61 7.84
N HIS A 21 -16.15 10.53 7.57
CA HIS A 21 -17.27 10.52 6.62
C HIS A 21 -18.47 11.31 7.15
N ALA A 22 -18.71 11.31 8.46
CA ALA A 22 -19.73 12.16 9.07
C ALA A 22 -19.42 13.66 8.90
N LEU A 23 -18.14 14.05 8.99
CA LEU A 23 -17.70 15.44 8.75
C LEU A 23 -17.74 15.84 7.28
N PHE A 24 -17.36 14.91 6.40
CA PHE A 24 -17.33 15.12 4.95
C PHE A 24 -18.14 14.02 4.26
N PRO A 25 -19.46 14.23 4.09
CA PRO A 25 -20.35 13.21 3.53
C PRO A 25 -20.00 12.80 2.10
N VAL A 26 -19.31 13.69 1.37
CA VAL A 26 -18.84 13.42 0.01
C VAL A 26 -17.42 13.94 -0.14
N ILE A 27 -16.48 13.01 -0.37
CA ILE A 27 -15.10 13.31 -0.73
C ILE A 27 -14.80 12.75 -2.12
N TYR A 28 -14.16 13.55 -2.96
CA TYR A 28 -13.54 13.08 -4.20
C TYR A 28 -12.05 13.33 -4.15
N ASP A 29 -11.27 12.29 -4.44
CA ASP A 29 -9.82 12.37 -4.55
C ASP A 29 -9.44 12.34 -6.04
N THR A 30 -9.00 13.48 -6.57
CA THR A 30 -8.62 13.61 -7.98
C THR A 30 -7.44 12.73 -8.38
N LYS A 31 -6.57 12.39 -7.42
CA LYS A 31 -5.47 11.45 -7.65
C LYS A 31 -6.01 10.03 -7.81
N HIS A 32 -6.99 9.63 -6.99
CA HIS A 32 -7.65 8.34 -7.19
C HIS A 32 -8.37 8.28 -8.54
N MET A 33 -9.18 9.30 -8.86
CA MET A 33 -9.94 9.38 -10.11
C MET A 33 -9.04 9.29 -11.34
N SER A 34 -7.97 10.09 -11.39
CA SER A 34 -7.03 10.11 -12.52
C SER A 34 -6.29 8.78 -12.67
N LEU A 35 -5.86 8.14 -11.57
CA LEU A 35 -5.19 6.85 -11.64
C LEU A 35 -6.11 5.73 -12.11
N SER A 36 -7.36 5.68 -11.63
CA SER A 36 -8.35 4.69 -12.09
C SER A 36 -8.70 4.89 -13.56
N LEU A 37 -8.97 6.12 -13.98
CA LEU A 37 -9.25 6.43 -15.39
C LEU A 37 -8.06 6.09 -16.31
N ARG A 38 -6.82 6.24 -15.83
CA ARG A 38 -5.61 5.83 -16.56
C ARG A 38 -5.47 4.30 -16.69
N GLN A 39 -6.07 3.50 -15.80
CA GLN A 39 -6.01 2.05 -15.92
C GLN A 39 -7.01 1.55 -16.97
N GLU A 40 -8.21 2.13 -16.97
CA GLU A 40 -9.36 1.66 -17.75
C GLU A 40 -9.52 2.38 -19.10
N GLY A 41 -8.95 3.58 -19.26
CA GLY A 41 -9.17 4.42 -20.44
C GLY A 41 -8.42 4.01 -21.71
N ASP A 42 -8.84 4.61 -22.82
CA ASP A 42 -8.20 4.53 -24.13
C ASP A 42 -6.75 5.05 -24.10
N PRO A 43 -5.88 4.64 -25.05
CA PRO A 43 -4.47 5.04 -25.07
C PRO A 43 -4.23 6.55 -24.93
N TRP A 44 -5.04 7.37 -25.60
CA TRP A 44 -4.89 8.82 -25.54
C TRP A 44 -5.23 9.41 -24.16
N ILE A 45 -6.22 8.84 -23.45
CA ILE A 45 -6.56 9.21 -22.06
C ILE A 45 -5.40 8.79 -21.14
N LYS A 46 -4.81 7.62 -21.40
CA LYS A 46 -3.66 7.14 -20.62
C LYS A 46 -2.46 8.07 -20.73
N ASP A 47 -2.17 8.55 -21.93
CA ASP A 47 -1.08 9.48 -22.18
C ASP A 47 -1.34 10.87 -21.56
N LEU A 48 -2.58 11.35 -21.67
CA LEU A 48 -3.02 12.60 -21.03
C LEU A 48 -2.82 12.54 -19.51
N LEU A 49 -3.22 11.44 -18.88
CA LEU A 49 -3.17 11.22 -17.43
C LEU A 49 -1.82 10.70 -16.92
N ARG A 50 -0.77 10.69 -17.75
CA ARG A 50 0.60 10.28 -17.37
C ARG A 50 1.36 11.38 -16.59
N ALA A 51 0.69 12.44 -16.15
CA ALA A 51 1.31 13.53 -15.41
C ALA A 51 2.02 13.06 -14.13
N GLY A 52 3.18 13.64 -13.84
CA GLY A 52 3.99 13.36 -12.65
C GLY A 52 3.45 14.04 -11.39
N ASP A 53 2.79 15.19 -11.53
CA ASP A 53 2.21 15.96 -10.44
C ASP A 53 0.87 16.63 -10.82
N LEU A 54 0.29 17.33 -9.84
CA LEU A 54 -1.00 18.00 -9.96
C LEU A 54 -0.98 19.13 -11.01
N PHE A 55 0.11 19.89 -11.10
CA PHE A 55 0.20 21.08 -11.96
C PHE A 55 0.40 20.68 -13.42
N GLU A 56 1.22 19.67 -13.69
CA GLU A 56 1.33 19.08 -15.02
C GLU A 56 -0.03 18.53 -15.46
N LEU A 57 -0.75 17.84 -14.58
CA LEU A 57 -2.10 17.34 -14.87
C LEU A 57 -3.09 18.47 -15.15
N PHE A 58 -3.07 19.51 -14.32
CA PHE A 58 -3.88 20.72 -14.49
C PHE A 58 -3.61 21.38 -15.85
N GLN A 59 -2.35 21.58 -16.23
CA GLN A 59 -1.98 22.19 -17.51
C GLN A 59 -2.46 21.35 -18.69
N LYS A 60 -2.22 20.04 -18.67
CA LYS A 60 -2.68 19.11 -19.71
C LYS A 60 -4.21 19.11 -19.87
N LEU A 61 -4.94 19.04 -18.75
CA LEU A 61 -6.41 19.06 -18.75
C LEU A 61 -7.01 20.43 -19.03
N SER A 62 -6.25 21.52 -18.86
CA SER A 62 -6.71 22.86 -19.22
C SER A 62 -6.49 23.15 -20.70
N GLY A 63 -5.43 22.58 -21.29
CA GLY A 63 -5.11 22.72 -22.72
C GLY A 63 -5.89 21.80 -23.66
N ILE A 64 -6.66 20.84 -23.14
CA ILE A 64 -7.45 19.93 -23.97
C ILE A 64 -8.72 20.59 -24.50
N THR A 65 -8.95 20.46 -25.80
CA THR A 65 -10.17 20.90 -26.46
C THR A 65 -11.18 19.75 -26.54
N ILE A 66 -12.13 19.73 -25.60
CA ILE A 66 -13.29 18.81 -25.62
C ILE A 66 -14.55 19.64 -25.83
N SER A 67 -15.46 19.14 -26.66
CA SER A 67 -16.75 19.79 -26.94
C SER A 67 -17.50 20.06 -25.64
N TYR A 68 -17.88 21.33 -25.44
CA TYR A 68 -18.61 21.79 -24.26
C TYR A 68 -17.89 21.56 -22.91
N SER A 69 -16.57 21.47 -22.93
CA SER A 69 -15.77 21.44 -21.70
C SER A 69 -16.05 22.67 -20.84
N PRO A 70 -16.23 22.51 -19.51
CA PRO A 70 -16.52 23.64 -18.64
C PRO A 70 -15.40 24.67 -18.70
N GLN A 71 -15.81 25.94 -18.86
CA GLN A 71 -14.96 27.10 -18.72
C GLN A 71 -14.97 27.52 -17.25
N ILE A 72 -13.78 27.63 -16.66
CA ILE A 72 -13.62 27.87 -15.22
C ILE A 72 -12.95 29.23 -15.07
N SER A 73 -13.64 30.14 -14.36
CA SER A 73 -13.20 31.51 -14.10
C SER A 73 -13.07 31.77 -12.60
N GLY A 74 -12.39 32.85 -12.22
CA GLY A 74 -12.25 33.26 -10.81
C GLY A 74 -11.08 32.59 -10.08
N GLY A 75 -10.06 32.14 -10.82
CA GLY A 75 -8.82 31.64 -10.24
C GLY A 75 -7.85 32.76 -9.81
N PRO A 76 -6.76 32.39 -9.11
CA PRO A 76 -5.70 33.33 -8.79
C PRO A 76 -5.06 33.89 -10.07
N SER A 77 -4.60 35.14 -10.03
CA SER A 77 -3.95 35.81 -11.16
C SER A 77 -2.68 35.07 -11.62
N GLU A 78 -1.96 34.49 -10.67
CA GLU A 78 -0.82 33.61 -10.92
C GLU A 78 -1.00 32.32 -10.14
N ILE A 79 -0.86 31.18 -10.82
CA ILE A 79 -0.97 29.88 -10.18
C ILE A 79 0.43 29.43 -9.76
N ARG A 80 0.67 29.37 -8.45
CA ARG A 80 1.95 28.94 -7.87
C ARG A 80 1.82 27.57 -7.23
N ALA A 81 2.68 26.64 -7.63
CA ALA A 81 2.75 25.33 -7.00
C ALA A 81 3.13 25.45 -5.52
N HIS A 82 2.56 24.56 -4.70
CA HIS A 82 2.82 24.46 -3.26
C HIS A 82 2.22 25.58 -2.42
N GLU A 83 1.33 26.39 -2.99
CA GLU A 83 0.47 27.31 -2.26
C GLU A 83 -0.92 26.67 -2.12
N ALA A 84 -1.39 26.48 -0.89
CA ALA A 84 -2.61 25.70 -0.61
C ALA A 84 -3.85 26.19 -1.39
N GLY A 85 -3.99 27.50 -1.59
CA GLY A 85 -5.09 28.08 -2.38
C GLY A 85 -4.96 27.76 -3.87
N CYS A 86 -3.77 27.88 -4.44
CA CYS A 86 -3.47 27.54 -5.83
C CYS A 86 -3.62 26.03 -6.09
N ASP A 87 -3.12 25.19 -5.18
CA ASP A 87 -3.25 23.73 -5.24
C ASP A 87 -4.74 23.31 -5.15
N ALA A 88 -5.53 23.96 -4.30
CA ALA A 88 -6.97 23.72 -4.19
C ALA A 88 -7.71 24.14 -5.47
N TYR A 89 -7.38 25.30 -6.05
CA TYR A 89 -7.93 25.74 -7.33
C TYR A 89 -7.59 24.77 -8.46
N ALA A 90 -6.32 24.39 -8.61
CA ALA A 90 -5.87 23.43 -9.60
C ALA A 90 -6.57 22.07 -9.43
N THR A 91 -6.70 21.60 -8.18
CA THR A 91 -7.44 20.38 -7.85
C THR A 91 -8.91 20.46 -8.26
N GLY A 92 -9.57 21.59 -8.01
CA GLY A 92 -10.97 21.81 -8.42
C GLY A 92 -11.13 21.81 -9.94
N VAL A 93 -10.21 22.44 -10.67
CA VAL A 93 -10.21 22.42 -12.13
C VAL A 93 -9.99 21.01 -12.67
N VAL A 94 -9.01 20.29 -12.14
CA VAL A 94 -8.75 18.89 -12.49
C VAL A 94 -9.99 18.03 -12.26
N PHE A 95 -10.65 18.17 -11.10
CA PHE A 95 -11.89 17.45 -10.81
C PHE A 95 -12.97 17.70 -11.88
N LEU A 96 -13.24 18.96 -12.21
CA LEU A 96 -14.26 19.32 -13.20
C LEU A 96 -13.92 18.79 -14.60
N LYS A 97 -12.65 18.86 -15.01
CA LYS A 97 -12.19 18.33 -16.30
C LYS A 97 -12.25 16.80 -16.35
N LEU A 98 -11.88 16.10 -15.28
CA LEU A 98 -12.02 14.64 -15.17
C LEU A 98 -13.48 14.22 -15.19
N ALA A 99 -14.36 14.92 -14.45
CA ALA A 99 -15.79 14.65 -14.44
C ALA A 99 -16.39 14.82 -15.83
N HIS A 100 -15.96 15.84 -16.58
CA HIS A 100 -16.41 16.08 -17.94
C HIS A 100 -15.91 14.99 -18.89
N LEU A 101 -14.62 14.65 -18.82
CA LEU A 101 -14.04 13.53 -19.57
C LEU A 101 -14.84 12.25 -19.36
N MET A 102 -15.04 11.84 -18.10
CA MET A 102 -15.84 10.66 -17.76
C MET A 102 -17.27 10.78 -18.29
N ALA A 103 -17.93 11.92 -18.09
CA ALA A 103 -19.29 12.11 -18.59
C ALA A 103 -19.41 12.10 -20.12
N THR A 104 -18.34 12.41 -20.86
CA THR A 104 -18.29 12.30 -22.33
C THR A 104 -17.86 10.92 -22.83
N HIS A 105 -17.06 10.19 -22.04
CA HIS A 105 -16.51 8.88 -22.37
C HIS A 105 -17.37 7.71 -21.91
N ASP A 106 -17.98 7.81 -20.72
CA ASP A 106 -18.91 6.84 -20.14
C ASP A 106 -20.31 6.93 -20.76
N ILE A 107 -20.51 7.77 -21.77
CA ILE A 107 -21.61 7.57 -22.75
C ILE A 107 -21.21 6.34 -23.60
N SER A 108 -21.12 5.21 -22.92
CA SER A 108 -21.13 3.86 -23.46
C SER A 108 -22.59 3.45 -23.64
N ALA A 109 -22.81 2.56 -24.61
CA ALA A 109 -24.04 2.37 -25.39
C ALA A 109 -25.37 2.15 -24.66
N ASP A 110 -25.38 1.95 -23.33
CA ASP A 110 -26.57 1.48 -22.59
C ASP A 110 -27.46 2.61 -22.05
N ILE A 111 -26.94 3.83 -21.91
CA ILE A 111 -27.77 5.02 -21.75
C ILE A 111 -27.84 5.65 -23.12
N ILE A 112 -28.94 5.40 -23.85
CA ILE A 112 -29.33 6.02 -25.12
C ILE A 112 -28.41 7.21 -25.40
N ALA A 113 -27.35 6.98 -26.20
CA ALA A 113 -26.48 8.05 -26.66
C ALA A 113 -27.42 9.17 -27.11
N PRO A 114 -27.28 10.42 -26.63
CA PRO A 114 -28.20 11.47 -27.01
C PRO A 114 -28.24 11.51 -28.54
N VAL A 115 -29.35 11.05 -29.12
CA VAL A 115 -29.59 11.12 -30.55
C VAL A 115 -29.82 12.59 -30.84
N GLY A 116 -28.73 13.33 -30.99
CA GLY A 116 -28.75 14.78 -31.07
C GLY A 116 -27.36 15.38 -31.21
N PRO A 117 -27.27 16.64 -31.67
CA PRO A 117 -26.00 17.35 -31.76
C PRO A 117 -25.35 17.42 -30.37
N PRO A 118 -24.01 17.46 -30.30
CA PRO A 118 -23.33 17.59 -29.03
C PRO A 118 -23.84 18.86 -28.35
N CYS A 119 -24.20 18.75 -27.07
CA CYS A 119 -24.82 19.82 -26.31
C CYS A 119 -24.14 19.96 -24.93
N PRO A 120 -24.26 21.13 -24.27
CA PRO A 120 -23.71 21.31 -22.94
C PRO A 120 -24.30 20.29 -21.95
N LEU A 121 -23.42 19.51 -21.31
CA LEU A 121 -23.83 18.53 -20.31
C LEU A 121 -24.24 19.23 -19.00
N ARG A 122 -25.38 18.83 -18.44
CA ARG A 122 -25.82 19.29 -17.11
C ARG A 122 -24.91 18.72 -16.02
N TRP A 123 -24.82 19.41 -14.89
CA TRP A 123 -24.04 18.93 -13.73
C TRP A 123 -24.51 17.57 -13.20
N SER A 124 -25.80 17.23 -13.35
CA SER A 124 -26.32 15.91 -12.96
C SER A 124 -25.63 14.76 -13.69
N VAL A 125 -25.28 14.93 -14.96
CA VAL A 125 -24.57 13.93 -15.78
C VAL A 125 -23.14 13.75 -15.27
N HIS A 126 -22.43 14.85 -15.03
CA HIS A 126 -21.09 14.84 -14.45
C HIS A 126 -21.06 14.17 -13.07
N ARG A 127 -22.04 14.49 -12.22
CA ARG A 127 -22.18 13.89 -10.88
C ARG A 127 -22.44 12.38 -10.97
N ALA A 128 -23.25 11.95 -11.93
CA ALA A 128 -23.50 10.53 -12.17
C ALA A 128 -22.22 9.80 -12.60
N ALA A 129 -21.46 10.38 -13.53
CA ALA A 129 -20.21 9.80 -14.02
C ALA A 129 -19.16 9.62 -12.91
N VAL A 130 -19.01 10.61 -12.02
CA VAL A 130 -18.02 10.52 -10.92
C VAL A 130 -18.53 9.76 -9.70
N ARG A 131 -19.80 9.32 -9.67
CA ARG A 131 -20.43 8.72 -8.48
C ARG A 131 -19.63 7.56 -7.90
N GLN A 132 -19.05 6.72 -8.75
CA GLN A 132 -18.27 5.55 -8.33
C GLN A 132 -16.98 5.90 -7.56
N PHE A 133 -16.49 7.14 -7.63
CA PHE A 133 -15.31 7.61 -6.93
C PHE A 133 -15.62 8.33 -5.62
N ALA A 134 -16.90 8.49 -5.28
CA ALA A 134 -17.31 9.15 -4.05
C ALA A 134 -16.77 8.37 -2.84
N ASN A 135 -16.25 9.12 -1.86
CA ASN A 135 -15.82 8.60 -0.57
C ASN A 135 -14.69 7.56 -0.65
N ARG A 136 -13.91 7.62 -1.74
CA ARG A 136 -12.70 6.82 -1.95
C ARG A 136 -11.47 7.71 -1.92
N VAL A 137 -10.60 7.50 -0.94
CA VAL A 137 -9.40 8.32 -0.72
C VAL A 137 -8.17 7.56 -1.19
N ASN A 138 -7.34 8.19 -2.03
CA ASN A 138 -6.17 7.54 -2.62
C ASN A 138 -5.16 7.12 -1.54
N LEU A 139 -4.71 5.87 -1.61
CA LEU A 139 -3.58 5.39 -0.83
C LEU A 139 -2.34 5.32 -1.72
N ILE A 140 -1.36 6.16 -1.39
CA ILE A 140 -0.02 5.96 -1.91
C ILE A 140 0.66 4.85 -1.11
N ARG A 141 1.40 3.99 -1.83
CA ARG A 141 2.38 3.08 -1.23
C ARG A 141 1.78 2.08 -0.19
N ALA A 142 0.50 1.74 -0.36
CA ALA A 142 -0.19 0.70 0.41
C ALA A 142 -0.50 -0.54 -0.44
N GLN A 143 -0.99 -1.62 0.18
CA GLN A 143 -1.41 -2.83 -0.56
C GLN A 143 -2.73 -2.64 -1.32
N SER A 144 -3.51 -1.63 -0.93
CA SER A 144 -4.69 -1.16 -1.64
C SER A 144 -4.39 0.16 -2.38
N HIS A 145 -5.16 0.44 -3.45
CA HIS A 145 -5.12 1.71 -4.16
C HIS A 145 -5.87 2.84 -3.45
N HIS A 146 -6.88 2.54 -2.64
CA HIS A 146 -7.69 3.53 -1.95
C HIS A 146 -8.29 2.98 -0.65
N VAL A 147 -8.70 3.90 0.23
CA VAL A 147 -9.60 3.61 1.35
C VAL A 147 -11.02 3.86 0.90
N SER A 148 -11.95 2.98 1.26
CA SER A 148 -13.38 3.29 1.15
C SER A 148 -13.87 3.82 2.49
N LEU A 149 -14.31 5.08 2.53
CA LEU A 149 -14.94 5.65 3.74
C LEU A 149 -16.35 5.08 3.93
N GLU A 150 -16.99 4.65 2.84
CA GLU A 150 -18.23 3.89 2.85
C GLU A 150 -17.92 2.39 2.81
N GLY A 151 -18.10 1.70 3.94
CA GLY A 151 -17.98 0.25 3.99
C GLY A 151 -16.54 -0.31 4.05
N PRO A 152 -16.32 -1.55 3.58
CA PRO A 152 -15.02 -2.22 3.65
C PRO A 152 -14.05 -1.66 2.61
N ASP A 153 -12.76 -1.74 2.91
CA ASP A 153 -11.70 -1.36 1.96
C ASP A 153 -11.62 -2.39 0.81
N PRO A 154 -11.19 -1.97 -0.39
CA PRO A 154 -11.08 -2.85 -1.55
C PRO A 154 -10.04 -3.95 -1.33
N ALA A 155 -10.05 -4.94 -2.23
CA ALA A 155 -9.09 -6.04 -2.20
C ALA A 155 -7.64 -5.56 -2.31
N LEU A 156 -6.73 -6.40 -1.81
CA LEU A 156 -5.29 -6.17 -1.87
C LEU A 156 -4.80 -6.40 -3.31
N GLU A 157 -4.87 -5.36 -4.13
CA GLU A 157 -4.52 -5.43 -5.54
C GLU A 157 -3.03 -5.20 -5.79
N ARG A 158 -2.31 -4.52 -4.89
CA ARG A 158 -0.87 -4.28 -5.08
C ARG A 158 -0.02 -5.46 -4.61
N PRO A 159 1.25 -5.55 -5.07
CA PRO A 159 2.13 -6.62 -4.64
C PRO A 159 2.26 -6.67 -3.12
N PRO A 160 2.39 -7.87 -2.54
CA PRO A 160 2.68 -8.00 -1.12
C PRO A 160 4.01 -7.31 -0.81
N TRP A 161 4.13 -6.77 0.40
CA TRP A 161 5.41 -6.25 0.85
C TRP A 161 6.48 -7.34 0.82
N LEU A 162 7.71 -6.96 0.51
CA LEU A 162 8.85 -7.86 0.42
C LEU A 162 9.78 -7.59 1.61
N CYS A 163 10.34 -8.64 2.23
CA CYS A 163 11.49 -8.50 3.12
C CYS A 163 12.75 -8.89 2.34
N VAL A 164 13.68 -7.94 2.28
CA VAL A 164 15.01 -8.11 1.68
C VAL A 164 16.00 -8.25 2.83
N GLU A 165 16.56 -9.43 2.97
CA GLU A 165 17.46 -9.79 4.06
C GLU A 165 18.90 -9.94 3.58
N THR A 166 19.84 -9.41 4.34
CA THR A 166 21.28 -9.70 4.15
C THR A 166 21.63 -11.00 4.87
N LEU A 167 22.22 -11.94 4.13
CA LEU A 167 22.68 -13.22 4.64
C LEU A 167 24.15 -13.12 5.03
N ASN A 168 24.46 -13.54 6.26
CA ASN A 168 25.83 -13.62 6.79
C ASN A 168 26.62 -12.29 6.71
N GLY A 169 25.93 -11.14 6.71
CA GLY A 169 26.56 -9.82 6.64
C GLY A 169 27.30 -9.55 5.32
N ARG A 170 27.06 -10.34 4.27
CA ARG A 170 27.77 -10.21 2.99
C ARG A 170 27.48 -8.91 2.24
N ARG A 171 26.38 -8.24 2.57
CA ARG A 171 25.94 -6.97 2.00
C ARG A 171 25.57 -6.01 3.12
N SER A 172 25.97 -4.75 3.00
CA SER A 172 25.46 -3.68 3.86
C SER A 172 23.99 -3.41 3.55
N LEU A 173 23.22 -3.02 4.57
CA LEU A 173 21.84 -2.57 4.36
C LEU A 173 21.79 -1.28 3.54
N ASP A 174 22.82 -0.43 3.62
CA ASP A 174 22.86 0.81 2.86
C ASP A 174 23.08 0.55 1.37
N ASP A 175 23.93 -0.42 1.02
CA ASP A 175 24.08 -0.88 -0.37
C ASP A 175 22.75 -1.40 -0.92
N LEU A 176 22.02 -2.20 -0.12
CA LEU A 176 20.71 -2.71 -0.52
C LEU A 176 19.71 -1.58 -0.71
N ARG A 177 19.71 -0.55 0.15
CA ARG A 177 18.86 0.64 -0.02
C ARG A 177 19.14 1.34 -1.34
N HIS A 178 20.41 1.53 -1.69
CA HIS A 178 20.79 2.16 -2.95
C HIS A 178 20.37 1.35 -4.17
N ILE A 179 20.52 0.02 -4.14
CA ILE A 179 20.08 -0.86 -5.23
C ILE A 179 18.56 -0.81 -5.36
N LEU A 180 17.84 -0.95 -4.23
CA LEU A 180 16.38 -0.93 -4.20
C LEU A 180 15.81 0.39 -4.70
N ALA A 181 16.42 1.51 -4.33
CA ALA A 181 16.01 2.84 -4.81
C ALA A 181 16.14 2.99 -6.33
N ARG A 182 17.01 2.21 -6.98
CA ARG A 182 17.17 2.19 -8.45
C ARG A 182 16.16 1.29 -9.16
N CYS A 183 15.51 0.36 -8.44
CA CYS A 183 14.50 -0.55 -9.00
C CYS A 183 13.15 0.15 -9.30
N GLY A 184 13.00 1.41 -8.92
CA GLY A 184 11.83 2.24 -9.24
C GLY A 184 11.19 2.87 -8.00
N ALA A 185 9.89 3.13 -8.08
CA ALA A 185 9.12 3.69 -6.98
C ALA A 185 8.92 2.64 -5.86
N VAL A 186 9.87 2.62 -4.92
CA VAL A 186 9.85 1.73 -3.75
C VAL A 186 9.93 2.53 -2.45
N ASP A 187 9.26 2.01 -1.42
CA ASP A 187 9.41 2.50 -0.05
C ASP A 187 10.16 1.47 0.77
N ILE A 188 11.14 1.95 1.51
CA ILE A 188 12.05 1.10 2.25
C ILE A 188 11.95 1.47 3.72
N ARG A 189 11.56 0.50 4.54
CA ARG A 189 11.56 0.61 6.00
C ARG A 189 12.48 -0.46 6.59
N GLN A 190 13.38 -0.07 7.46
CA GLN A 190 14.21 -1.03 8.17
C GLN A 190 13.39 -1.75 9.26
N LEU A 191 13.33 -3.08 9.20
CA LEU A 191 12.67 -3.90 10.23
C LEU A 191 13.66 -4.43 11.28
N SER A 192 14.90 -4.69 10.87
CA SER A 192 15.94 -5.16 11.79
C SER A 192 17.33 -4.75 11.29
N LYS A 193 18.39 -5.15 12.00
CA LYS A 193 19.78 -4.97 11.57
C LYS A 193 20.11 -5.69 10.26
N SER A 194 19.26 -6.60 9.79
CA SER A 194 19.51 -7.41 8.60
C SER A 194 18.30 -7.58 7.67
N CYS A 195 17.16 -6.90 7.89
CA CYS A 195 15.99 -6.94 6.98
C CYS A 195 15.48 -5.54 6.69
N LEU A 196 15.22 -5.29 5.41
CA LEU A 196 14.46 -4.16 4.89
C LEU A 196 13.08 -4.65 4.44
N LEU A 197 12.03 -3.98 4.90
CA LEU A 197 10.69 -4.10 4.35
C LEU A 197 10.57 -3.15 3.16
N VAL A 198 10.16 -3.69 2.02
CA VAL A 198 10.03 -2.97 0.77
C VAL A 198 8.59 -3.05 0.28
N ALA A 199 7.97 -1.90 0.07
CA ALA A 199 6.70 -1.79 -0.63
C ALA A 199 6.96 -1.29 -2.05
N THR A 200 6.42 -1.97 -3.06
CA THR A 200 6.63 -1.62 -4.47
C THR A 200 5.38 -0.97 -5.05
N GLY A 201 5.58 -0.08 -6.03
CA GLY A 201 4.45 0.63 -6.66
C GLY A 201 3.53 -0.26 -7.50
N ASN A 202 4.06 -1.33 -8.12
CA ASN A 202 3.31 -2.23 -9.01
C ASN A 202 3.99 -3.61 -9.14
N TYR A 203 3.29 -4.58 -9.76
CA TYR A 203 3.82 -5.94 -9.96
C TYR A 203 5.04 -6.03 -10.87
N SER A 204 5.21 -5.11 -11.82
CA SER A 204 6.41 -5.06 -12.66
C SER A 204 7.63 -4.76 -11.80
N CYS A 205 7.60 -3.67 -11.04
CA CYS A 205 8.65 -3.28 -10.11
C CYS A 205 8.94 -4.37 -9.07
N ALA A 206 7.90 -5.05 -8.55
CA ALA A 206 8.10 -6.20 -7.67
C ALA A 206 8.87 -7.35 -8.34
N ARG A 207 8.55 -7.65 -9.60
CA ARG A 207 9.22 -8.70 -10.38
C ARG A 207 10.65 -8.32 -10.72
N ASP A 208 10.88 -7.06 -11.09
CA ASP A 208 12.19 -6.51 -11.44
C ASP A 208 13.11 -6.48 -10.22
N LEU A 209 12.56 -6.17 -9.04
CA LEU A 209 13.28 -6.26 -7.77
C LEU A 209 13.66 -7.70 -7.44
N VAL A 210 12.71 -8.63 -7.55
CA VAL A 210 12.99 -10.06 -7.27
C VAL A 210 13.99 -10.64 -8.27
N SER A 211 13.94 -10.24 -9.54
CA SER A 211 14.92 -10.69 -10.55
C SER A 211 16.30 -10.11 -10.29
N ALA A 212 16.42 -8.85 -9.85
CA ALA A 212 17.69 -8.20 -9.55
C ALA A 212 18.52 -8.93 -8.46
N PHE A 213 17.85 -9.63 -7.53
CA PHE A 213 18.51 -10.38 -6.45
C PHE A 213 18.46 -11.90 -6.64
N ARG A 214 18.01 -12.40 -7.80
CA ARG A 214 17.84 -13.85 -8.03
C ARG A 214 19.15 -14.63 -7.88
N ASP A 215 20.24 -14.08 -8.38
CA ASP A 215 21.55 -14.74 -8.41
C ASP A 215 22.47 -14.31 -7.24
N ASP A 216 21.99 -13.41 -6.36
CA ASP A 216 22.77 -12.92 -5.22
C ASP A 216 22.65 -13.87 -4.02
N LYS A 217 23.67 -14.69 -3.81
CA LYS A 217 23.75 -15.61 -2.66
C LYS A 217 23.85 -14.90 -1.30
N GLY A 218 24.13 -13.60 -1.27
CA GLY A 218 24.21 -12.77 -0.08
C GLY A 218 22.88 -12.12 0.31
N VAL A 219 21.83 -12.24 -0.50
CA VAL A 219 20.55 -11.57 -0.29
C VAL A 219 19.41 -12.57 -0.40
N ARG A 220 18.44 -12.45 0.50
CA ARG A 220 17.20 -13.22 0.44
C ARG A 220 16.01 -12.29 0.33
N VAL A 221 15.24 -12.44 -0.75
CA VAL A 221 13.99 -11.71 -0.95
C VAL A 221 12.81 -12.65 -0.69
N THR A 222 11.94 -12.29 0.24
CA THR A 222 10.75 -13.08 0.59
C THR A 222 9.52 -12.20 0.73
N LYS A 223 8.33 -12.79 0.64
CA LYS A 223 7.08 -12.08 0.96
C LYS A 223 7.02 -11.83 2.46
N TYR A 224 6.68 -10.61 2.84
CA TYR A 224 6.49 -10.26 4.24
C TYR A 224 5.32 -11.06 4.83
N ARG A 225 5.58 -11.67 5.98
CA ARG A 225 4.60 -12.39 6.80
C ARG A 225 4.81 -12.00 8.25
N TRP A 226 3.79 -11.45 8.89
CA TRP A 226 3.88 -10.93 10.26
C TRP A 226 4.41 -11.99 11.24
N ALA A 227 3.87 -13.22 11.18
CA ALA A 227 4.27 -14.34 12.03
C ALA A 227 5.74 -14.76 11.88
N GLN A 228 6.31 -14.65 10.68
CA GLN A 228 7.68 -15.09 10.42
C GLN A 228 8.72 -14.01 10.74
N HIS A 229 8.38 -12.75 10.50
CA HIS A 229 9.34 -11.64 10.57
C HIS A 229 9.29 -10.87 11.91
N ASN A 230 8.25 -11.06 12.72
CA ASN A 230 8.21 -10.52 14.08
C ASN A 230 8.89 -11.47 15.07
N ARG A 231 10.04 -11.07 15.63
CA ARG A 231 10.83 -11.88 16.55
C ARG A 231 10.06 -12.24 17.83
N GLY A 232 9.30 -11.32 18.39
CA GLY A 232 8.54 -11.54 19.63
C GLY A 232 7.42 -12.55 19.43
N LEU A 233 6.66 -12.40 18.33
CA LEU A 233 5.61 -13.35 17.98
C LEU A 233 6.17 -14.73 17.64
N ARG A 234 7.27 -14.79 16.88
CA ARG A 234 7.94 -16.05 16.57
C ARG A 234 8.41 -16.76 17.84
N ALA A 235 9.01 -16.04 18.78
CA ALA A 235 9.40 -16.58 20.08
C ALA A 235 8.18 -17.10 20.86
N ALA A 236 7.10 -16.33 20.92
CA ALA A 236 5.86 -16.77 21.58
C ALA A 236 5.28 -18.06 20.96
N MET A 237 5.26 -18.17 19.63
CA MET A 237 4.83 -19.40 18.94
C MET A 237 5.73 -20.60 19.29
N TRP A 238 7.05 -20.42 19.32
CA TRP A 238 7.98 -21.48 19.73
C TRP A 238 7.81 -21.87 21.21
N SER A 239 7.56 -20.91 22.09
CA SER A 239 7.27 -21.17 23.50
C SER A 239 5.99 -22.00 23.65
N ILE A 240 4.91 -21.62 22.96
CA ILE A 240 3.65 -22.38 22.99
C ILE A 240 3.85 -23.81 22.49
N LEU A 241 4.59 -24.00 21.39
CA LEU A 241 4.91 -25.33 20.86
C LEU A 241 5.69 -26.17 21.89
N PHE A 242 6.68 -25.58 22.55
CA PHE A 242 7.50 -26.25 23.55
C PHE A 242 6.66 -26.64 24.78
N PHE A 243 5.84 -25.73 25.32
CA PHE A 243 4.94 -26.02 26.44
C PHE A 243 3.89 -27.08 26.10
N SER A 244 3.35 -27.07 24.87
CA SER A 244 2.40 -28.08 24.42
C SER A 244 3.04 -29.46 24.30
N ALA A 245 4.25 -29.53 23.74
CA ALA A 245 4.99 -30.78 23.60
C ALA A 245 5.39 -31.37 24.97
N THR A 246 5.86 -30.54 25.90
CA THR A 246 6.20 -31.00 27.27
C THR A 246 4.96 -31.46 28.03
N LEU A 247 3.85 -30.71 27.96
CA LEU A 247 2.59 -31.11 28.59
C LEU A 247 2.05 -32.42 28.00
N SER A 248 2.08 -32.57 26.67
CA SER A 248 1.62 -33.78 26.00
C SER A 248 2.48 -34.99 26.39
N THR A 249 3.80 -34.82 26.45
CA THR A 249 4.73 -35.88 26.87
C THR A 249 4.49 -36.28 28.33
N TYR A 250 4.30 -35.29 29.22
CA TYR A 250 3.95 -35.53 30.62
C TYR A 250 2.63 -36.30 30.78
N CYS A 251 1.59 -35.91 30.03
CA CYS A 251 0.31 -36.62 30.03
C CYS A 251 0.44 -38.07 29.54
N ILE A 252 1.22 -38.32 28.47
CA ILE A 252 1.45 -39.67 27.95
C ILE A 252 2.20 -40.54 28.97
N LEU A 253 3.25 -40.00 29.60
CA LEU A 253 4.01 -40.72 30.64
C LEU A 253 3.11 -41.07 31.83
N ARG A 254 2.27 -40.13 32.26
CA ARG A 254 1.30 -40.35 33.34
C ARG A 254 0.24 -41.39 32.98
N LEU A 255 -0.26 -41.40 31.74
CA LEU A 255 -1.25 -42.38 31.26
C LEU A 255 -0.67 -43.78 31.09
N LYS A 256 0.62 -43.91 30.73
CA LYS A 256 1.30 -45.20 30.61
C LYS A 256 1.73 -45.81 31.94
N GLY A 257 1.47 -45.14 33.07
CA GLY A 257 1.89 -45.61 34.39
C GLY A 257 3.41 -45.66 34.57
N ALA A 258 4.17 -44.93 33.74
CA ALA A 258 5.61 -44.82 33.87
C ALA A 258 5.91 -43.92 35.08
N ASP A 259 6.51 -44.50 36.11
CA ASP A 259 6.90 -43.77 37.31
C ASP A 259 8.08 -42.84 36.96
N LEU A 260 7.94 -41.55 37.24
CA LEU A 260 8.92 -40.49 36.90
C LEU A 260 10.28 -40.64 37.63
N ARG A 261 10.46 -41.74 38.38
CA ARG A 261 11.67 -42.08 39.12
C ARG A 261 12.76 -42.76 38.28
N GLU A 262 12.44 -43.34 37.12
CA GLU A 262 13.46 -43.94 36.24
C GLU A 262 14.36 -42.92 35.51
N PHE A 263 13.94 -41.66 35.41
CA PHE A 263 14.74 -40.60 34.78
C PHE A 263 15.69 -39.87 35.75
N GLN A 264 15.69 -40.20 37.04
CA GLN A 264 16.64 -39.65 38.01
C GLN A 264 18.04 -40.29 37.90
N ASP A 265 18.17 -41.45 37.25
CA ASP A 265 19.46 -42.15 37.11
C ASP A 265 20.34 -41.66 35.95
N PHE A 266 19.83 -40.77 35.08
CA PHE A 266 20.68 -40.10 34.08
C PHE A 266 21.51 -38.93 34.66
N GLY A 267 21.29 -38.56 35.92
CA GLY A 267 22.06 -37.53 36.63
C GLY A 267 23.46 -37.99 37.08
N ASN A 268 23.82 -39.26 36.92
CA ASN A 268 25.08 -39.84 37.41
C ASN A 268 25.96 -40.50 36.33
N MET A 269 25.73 -40.22 35.04
CA MET A 269 26.72 -40.58 34.02
C MET A 269 27.82 -39.51 33.96
N LYS A 270 29.02 -39.91 34.38
CA LYS A 270 30.28 -39.14 34.35
C LYS A 270 30.40 -38.26 33.11
N LEU A 271 30.79 -37.01 33.34
CA LEU A 271 31.33 -36.09 32.34
C LEU A 271 32.51 -36.75 31.59
N GLY A 272 32.21 -37.39 30.47
CA GLY A 272 33.18 -37.85 29.48
C GLY A 272 33.47 -36.72 28.52
N PHE A 273 34.62 -36.09 28.72
CA PHE A 273 35.33 -35.17 27.83
C PHE A 273 35.05 -35.40 26.32
N TRP A 274 34.24 -34.53 25.68
CA TRP A 274 34.34 -34.26 24.23
C TRP A 274 34.18 -32.76 24.02
N GLY A 275 35.28 -32.12 23.63
CA GLY A 275 35.44 -30.67 23.58
C GLY A 275 34.61 -29.99 22.50
N PHE A 276 33.91 -28.93 22.89
CA PHE A 276 33.50 -27.88 21.97
C PHE A 276 34.62 -26.83 21.88
N ARG A 277 35.41 -26.94 20.81
CA ARG A 277 36.36 -25.89 20.40
C ARG A 277 35.53 -24.74 19.79
N ILE A 278 35.23 -23.73 20.62
CA ILE A 278 34.70 -22.46 20.16
C ILE A 278 35.85 -21.72 19.46
N PHE A 279 35.86 -21.70 18.13
CA PHE A 279 36.67 -20.74 17.40
C PHE A 279 35.99 -19.37 17.49
N ARG A 280 36.58 -18.52 18.32
CA ARG A 280 36.44 -17.07 18.31
C ARG A 280 37.51 -16.54 17.36
N GLN A 281 37.10 -15.86 16.28
CA GLN A 281 37.91 -14.86 15.57
C GLN A 281 36.93 -13.69 15.35
N VAL A 282 37.11 -12.57 16.05
CA VAL A 282 38.00 -11.43 15.68
C VAL A 282 37.69 -10.98 14.26
#